data_AF-A0A2K8SLJ4-F1
#
_entry.id   AF-A0A2K8SLJ4-F1
#
_cell.length_a   1.000
_cell.length_b   1.000
_cell.length_c   1.000
_cell.angle_alpha   90.00
_cell.angle_beta   90.00
_cell.angle_gamma   90.00
#
_symmetry.space_group_name_H-M   'P 1'
#
loop_
_entity.id
_entity.type
_entity.pdbx_description
1 polymer ?
#
loop_
_entity_poly.entity_id
_entity_poly.type
_entity_poly.pdbx_seq_one_letter_code
_entity_poly.pdbx_strand_id
1 'polypeptide(L)' 'MALKVNFLRAGVFDVQNIITIPHAKLLRKLGDLTPEQLVEVEKVLLFWLGLEERDFDSDE' A
#
# COMPACT_ATOMS: atom_id res chain seq x y z
N MET A 1 -1.59 9.21 7.77
CA MET A 1 -1.07 8.07 8.57
C MET A 1 0.43 7.94 8.33
N ALA A 2 1.23 7.61 9.36
CA ALA A 2 2.68 7.44 9.19
C ALA A 2 3.09 6.04 9.64
N LEU A 3 3.25 5.12 8.68
CA LEU A 3 3.78 3.78 8.95
C LEU A 3 5.28 3.87 9.23
N LYS A 4 5.72 3.40 10.39
CA LYS A 4 7.13 3.41 10.80
C LYS A 4 7.80 2.10 10.39
N VAL A 5 8.79 2.21 9.49
CA VAL A 5 9.64 1.10 9.05
C VAL A 5 11.10 1.53 9.11
N ASN A 6 12.03 0.60 9.38
CA ASN A 6 13.43 0.95 9.61
C ASN A 6 14.21 1.31 8.33
N PHE A 7 13.65 1.04 7.16
CA PHE A 7 14.31 1.18 5.86
C PHE A 7 13.79 2.35 5.02
N LEU A 8 12.84 3.13 5.55
CA LEU A 8 12.27 4.31 4.90
C LEU A 8 12.02 5.42 5.93
N ARG A 9 11.93 6.66 5.45
CA ARG A 9 11.47 7.80 6.27
C ARG A 9 9.97 7.68 6.52
N ALA A 10 9.49 8.20 7.64
CA ALA A 10 8.06 8.28 7.90
C ALA A 10 7.34 9.10 6.81
N GLY A 11 6.18 8.59 6.34
CA GLY A 11 5.34 9.28 5.35
C GLY A 11 5.69 9.05 3.88
N VAL A 12 6.62 8.15 3.54
CA VAL A 12 6.96 7.86 2.13
C VAL A 12 5.97 6.96 1.39
N PHE A 13 5.04 6.31 2.11
CA PHE A 13 4.01 5.50 1.48
C PHE A 13 2.94 6.42 0.90
N ASP A 14 3.07 6.71 -0.39
CA ASP A 14 2.15 7.55 -1.16
C ASP A 14 1.31 6.69 -2.10
N VAL A 15 0.05 6.46 -1.71
CA VAL A 15 -0.91 5.65 -2.47
C VAL A 15 -1.37 6.34 -3.76
N GLN A 16 -1.26 7.67 -3.85
CA GLN A 16 -1.75 8.44 -5.01
C GLN A 16 -0.82 8.30 -6.22
N ASN A 17 0.45 7.96 -5.97
CA ASN A 17 1.48 7.80 -6.99
C ASN A 17 1.88 6.33 -7.20
N ILE A 18 0.94 5.40 -7.02
CA ILE A 18 1.17 3.98 -7.30
C ILE A 18 1.32 3.74 -8.81
N ILE A 19 2.38 3.04 -9.21
CA ILE A 19 2.70 2.80 -10.62
C ILE A 19 3.17 1.35 -10.85
N THR A 20 2.90 0.82 -12.04
CA THR A 20 3.52 -0.42 -12.51
C THR A 20 4.91 -0.11 -13.09
N ILE A 21 5.94 -0.78 -12.59
CA ILE A 21 7.34 -0.56 -12.96
C ILE A 21 7.96 -1.90 -13.44
N PRO A 22 8.74 -1.92 -14.53
CA PRO A 22 9.50 -3.11 -14.93
C PRO A 22 10.49 -3.56 -13.85
N HIS A 23 10.58 -4.88 -13.62
CA HIS A 23 11.48 -5.46 -12.60
C HIS A 23 12.94 -5.01 -12.77
N ALA A 24 13.42 -4.82 -14.00
CA ALA A 24 14.78 -4.36 -14.29
C ALA A 24 15.11 -2.95 -13.76
N LYS A 25 14.11 -2.14 -13.39
CA LYS A 25 14.31 -0.81 -12.78
C LYS A 25 14.54 -0.87 -11.26
N LEU A 26 14.39 -2.04 -10.62
CA LEU A 26 14.61 -2.22 -9.19
C LEU A 26 16.12 -2.36 -8.90
N LEU A 27 16.67 -1.47 -8.07
CA LEU A 27 18.11 -1.46 -7.76
C LEU A 27 18.52 -2.49 -6.70
N ARG A 28 17.79 -2.55 -5.58
CA ARG A 28 18.02 -3.48 -4.47
C ARG A 28 16.81 -3.56 -3.54
N LYS A 29 16.71 -4.63 -2.76
CA LYS A 29 15.74 -4.76 -1.68
C LYS A 29 16.11 -3.86 -0.50
N LEU A 30 15.13 -3.12 0.04
CA LEU A 30 15.31 -2.25 1.22
C LEU A 30 14.88 -2.93 2.54
N GLY A 31 13.85 -3.78 2.48
CA GLY A 31 13.29 -4.50 3.61
C GLY A 31 12.01 -5.22 3.22
N ASP A 32 11.35 -5.83 4.20
CA ASP A 32 10.04 -6.45 4.08
C ASP A 32 9.06 -5.72 5.01
N LEU A 33 7.82 -5.56 4.56
CA LEU A 33 6.72 -5.17 5.44
C LEU A 33 6.20 -6.42 6.15
N THR A 34 5.92 -6.32 7.44
CA THR A 34 5.16 -7.37 8.13
C THR A 34 3.73 -7.41 7.59
N PRO A 35 2.98 -8.52 7.77
CA PRO A 35 1.59 -8.58 7.37
C PRO A 35 0.74 -7.44 7.94
N GLU A 36 0.96 -7.07 9.20
CA GLU A 36 0.25 -5.98 9.88
C GLU A 36 0.56 -4.62 9.24
N GLN A 37 1.83 -4.40 8.88
CA GLN A 37 2.25 -3.18 8.20
C GLN A 37 1.65 -3.08 6.80
N LEU A 38 1.54 -4.19 6.09
CA LEU A 38 0.95 -4.24 4.75
C LEU A 38 -0.55 -3.95 4.78
N VAL A 39 -1.28 -4.54 5.75
CA VAL A 39 -2.72 -4.29 5.97
C VAL A 39 -3.00 -2.80 6.15
N GLU A 40 -2.16 -2.07 6.86
CA GLU A 40 -2.31 -0.63 7.04
C GLU A 40 -2.14 0.15 5.73
N VAL A 41 -1.23 -0.26 4.85
CA VAL A 41 -1.08 0.32 3.50
C VAL A 41 -2.31 0.02 2.64
N GLU A 42 -2.80 -1.22 2.67
CA GLU A 42 -3.96 -1.69 1.90
C GLU A 42 -5.23 -0.94 2.27
N LYS A 43 -5.51 -0.71 3.56
CA LYS A 43 -6.67 0.07 4.01
C LYS A 43 -6.70 1.46 3.39
N VAL A 44 -5.57 2.17 3.40
CA VAL A 44 -5.47 3.52 2.84
C VAL A 44 -5.58 3.48 1.32
N LEU A 45 -5.04 2.44 0.67
CA LEU A 45 -5.16 2.24 -0.77
C LEU A 45 -6.63 1.99 -1.18
N LEU A 46 -7.33 1.10 -0.47
CA LEU A 46 -8.75 0.80 -0.71
C LEU A 46 -9.62 2.03 -0.48
N PHE A 47 -9.39 2.78 0.60
CA PHE A 47 -10.05 4.06 0.85
C PHE A 47 -9.84 5.05 -0.31
N TRP A 48 -8.59 5.22 -0.77
CA TRP A 48 -8.28 6.13 -1.88
C TRP A 48 -8.92 5.69 -3.20
N LEU A 49 -9.04 4.38 -3.43
CA LEU A 49 -9.70 3.80 -4.60
C LEU A 49 -11.23 3.78 -4.52
N GLY A 50 -11.84 4.14 -3.38
CA GLY A 50 -13.29 4.00 -3.16
C GLY A 50 -13.75 2.54 -3.13
N LEU A 51 -12.88 1.67 -2.61
CA LEU A 51 -13.05 0.22 -2.42
C LEU A 51 -12.98 -0.18 -0.94
N GLU A 52 -13.02 0.80 -0.02
CA GLU A 52 -13.40 0.56 1.39
C GLU A 52 -14.65 -0.31 1.36
N GLU A 53 -14.60 -1.48 2.00
CA GLU A 53 -15.61 -2.53 2.00
C GLU A 53 -16.96 -2.03 1.48
N ARG A 54 -17.14 -2.11 0.16
CA ARG A 54 -18.48 -2.26 -0.35
C ARG A 54 -18.88 -3.60 0.23
N ASP A 55 -19.91 -3.59 1.07
CA ASP A 55 -20.83 -4.72 1.07
C ASP A 55 -20.93 -5.13 -0.40
N PHE A 56 -20.44 -6.33 -0.73
CA PHE A 56 -20.86 -6.98 -1.97
C PHE A 56 -22.35 -7.26 -1.73
N ASP A 57 -23.15 -6.20 -1.74
CA ASP A 57 -24.59 -6.29 -1.73
C ASP A 57 -24.85 -6.97 -3.06
N SER A 58 -25.19 -8.24 -2.92
CA SER A 58 -25.70 -9.15 -3.92
C SER A 58 -26.46 -8.37 -4.99
N ASP A 59 -25.80 -8.08 -6.11
CA ASP A 59 -26.49 -7.75 -7.35
C ASP A 59 -27.17 -9.05 -7.81
N GLU A 60 -28.40 -9.26 -7.30
CA GLU A 60 -29.38 -10.26 -7.75
C GLU A 60 -30.15 -9.74 -8.98
#